data_AF-A0A1Y5SR71-F1
#
_entry.id   AF-A0A1Y5SR71-F1
#
_cell.length_a   1.000
_cell.length_b   1.000
_cell.length_c   1.000
_cell.angle_alpha   90.00
_cell.angle_beta   90.00
_cell.angle_gamma   90.00
#
_symmetry.space_group_name_H-M   'P 1'
#
loop_
_entity.id
_entity.type
_entity.pdbx_description
1 polymer ?
#
loop_
_entity_poly.entity_id
_entity_poly.type
_entity_poly.pdbx_seq_one_letter_code
_entity_poly.pdbx_strand_id
1 'polypeptide(L)'
;MNARSTFAAAAMLVALLGLVASIHAYLTPRTGVEDTAGPILTALGHAGMAVAALLVLALSRGLGLWVTLFVIVAILTAIAAFLLQQPMILLPALLALVVLPLGLLVGGAR
;
A
#
# COMPACT_ATOMS: atom_id res chain seq x y z
N MET A 1 14.53 -15.76 -9.43
CA MET A 1 13.68 -15.05 -8.44
C MET A 1 12.38 -15.82 -8.28
N ASN A 2 11.93 -16.05 -7.05
CA ASN A 2 10.67 -16.77 -6.81
C ASN A 2 9.48 -15.82 -7.02
N ALA A 3 8.33 -16.32 -7.48
CA ALA A 3 7.15 -15.48 -7.77
C ALA A 3 6.80 -14.56 -6.58
N ARG A 4 6.82 -15.12 -5.36
CA ARG A 4 6.58 -14.39 -4.10
C ARG A 4 7.44 -13.12 -3.94
N SER A 5 8.73 -13.18 -4.22
CA SER A 5 9.63 -12.02 -4.05
C SER A 5 9.37 -10.94 -5.10
N THR A 6 8.95 -11.35 -6.30
CA THR A 6 8.61 -10.44 -7.39
C THR A 6 7.34 -9.65 -7.08
N PHE A 7 6.30 -10.33 -6.59
CA PHE A 7 5.04 -9.68 -6.21
C PHE A 7 5.17 -8.81 -4.95
N ALA A 8 5.96 -9.23 -3.96
CA ALA A 8 6.24 -8.40 -2.80
C ALA A 8 7.01 -7.12 -3.16
N ALA A 9 8.00 -7.21 -4.07
CA ALA A 9 8.69 -6.04 -4.59
C ALA A 9 7.74 -5.13 -5.40
N ALA A 10 6.86 -5.70 -6.21
CA ALA A 10 5.85 -4.92 -6.94
C ALA A 10 4.87 -4.21 -5.99
N ALA A 11 4.37 -4.88 -4.95
CA ALA A 11 3.50 -4.29 -3.95
C ALA A 11 4.20 -3.14 -3.18
N MET A 12 5.48 -3.32 -2.86
CA MET A 12 6.30 -2.26 -2.26
C MET A 12 6.43 -1.04 -3.19
N LEU A 13 6.72 -1.24 -4.48
CA LEU A 13 6.82 -0.15 -5.45
C LEU A 13 5.49 0.60 -5.60
N VAL A 14 4.38 -0.13 -5.68
CA VAL A 14 3.03 0.47 -5.74
C VAL A 14 2.74 1.27 -4.47
N ALA A 15 3.08 0.74 -3.30
CA ALA A 15 2.91 1.45 -2.04
C ALA A 15 3.76 2.75 -2.00
N LEU A 16 4.99 2.72 -2.50
CA LEU A 16 5.85 3.90 -2.61
C LEU A 16 5.28 4.96 -3.58
N LEU A 17 4.67 4.53 -4.69
CA LEU A 17 4.00 5.46 -5.61
C LEU A 17 2.82 6.17 -4.92
N GLY A 18 2.02 5.44 -4.15
CA GLY A 18 0.94 6.02 -3.37
C GLY A 18 1.43 6.95 -2.25
N LEU A 19 2.56 6.63 -1.61
CA LEU A 19 3.21 7.53 -0.65
C LEU A 19 3.59 8.87 -1.30
N VAL A 20 4.23 8.82 -2.46
CA VAL A 20 4.61 10.03 -3.21
C VAL A 20 3.36 10.81 -3.62
N ALA A 21 2.30 10.13 -4.08
CA ALA A 21 1.03 10.77 -4.42
C ALA A 21 0.38 11.47 -3.22
N SER A 22 0.40 10.84 -2.04
CA SER A 22 -0.12 11.42 -0.80
C SER A 22 0.68 12.66 -0.35
N ILE A 23 2.01 12.62 -0.44
CA ILE A 23 2.86 13.77 -0.10
C ILE A 23 2.63 14.91 -1.10
N HIS A 24 2.53 14.59 -2.39
CA HIS A 24 2.25 15.60 -3.41
C HIS A 24 0.87 16.23 -3.22
N ALA A 25 -0.16 15.44 -2.87
CA ALA A 25 -1.49 15.97 -2.56
C ALA A 25 -1.45 16.94 -1.37
N TYR A 26 -0.64 16.66 -0.35
CA TYR A 26 -0.45 17.57 0.78
C TYR A 26 0.28 18.88 0.38
N LEU A 27 1.38 18.78 -0.37
CA LEU A 27 2.22 19.93 -0.72
C LEU A 27 1.63 20.82 -1.83
N THR A 28 0.70 20.29 -2.62
CA THR A 28 0.12 20.98 -3.79
C THR A 28 -1.40 20.86 -3.77
N PRO A 29 -2.07 21.49 -2.80
CA PRO A 29 -3.52 21.37 -2.64
C PRO A 29 -4.26 22.03 -3.79
N ARG A 30 -5.04 21.23 -4.52
CA ARG A 30 -5.97 21.63 -5.59
C ARG A 30 -7.42 21.69 -5.10
N THR A 31 -7.70 21.11 -3.93
CA THR A 31 -9.02 21.10 -3.29
C THR A 31 -8.90 21.51 -1.82
N GLY A 32 -9.99 21.99 -1.21
CA GLY A 32 -10.00 22.45 0.18
C GLY A 32 -9.71 21.38 1.24
N VAL A 33 -9.58 20.11 0.85
CA VAL A 33 -9.32 18.96 1.72
C VAL A 33 -7.88 18.46 1.63
N GLU A 34 -7.09 18.96 0.68
CA GLU A 34 -5.74 18.47 0.39
C GLU A 34 -4.67 19.02 1.35
N ASP A 35 -4.88 20.19 1.96
CA ASP A 35 -3.95 20.77 2.96
C ASP A 35 -4.28 20.35 4.41
N THR A 36 -4.93 19.18 4.55
CA THR A 36 -5.40 18.68 5.85
C THR A 36 -4.55 17.51 6.34
N ALA A 37 -4.85 17.00 7.54
CA ALA A 37 -4.24 15.77 8.04
C ALA A 37 -4.58 14.52 7.18
N GLY A 38 -5.61 14.57 6.33
CA GLY A 38 -6.05 13.43 5.52
C GLY A 38 -4.96 12.85 4.61
N PRO A 39 -4.34 13.66 3.73
CA PRO A 39 -3.26 13.18 2.86
C PRO A 39 -2.03 12.68 3.63
N ILE A 40 -1.71 13.27 4.78
CA ILE A 40 -0.63 12.78 5.64
C ILE A 40 -0.98 11.40 6.21
N LEU A 41 -2.22 11.18 6.66
CA LEU A 41 -2.66 9.87 7.15
C LEU A 41 -2.63 8.80 6.06
N THR A 42 -3.02 9.15 4.82
CA THR A 42 -2.89 8.21 3.69
C THR A 42 -1.44 7.95 3.30
N ALA A 43 -0.54 8.93 3.45
CA ALA A 43 0.90 8.74 3.27
C ALA A 43 1.45 7.72 4.27
N LEU A 44 1.08 7.82 5.55
CA LEU A 44 1.47 6.87 6.58
C LEU A 44 0.94 5.45 6.30
N GLY A 45 -0.29 5.34 5.79
CA GLY A 45 -0.85 4.06 5.33
C GLY A 45 -0.01 3.42 4.23
N HIS A 46 0.41 4.20 3.24
CA HIS A 46 1.30 3.74 2.17
C HIS A 46 2.71 3.35 2.67
N ALA A 47 3.27 4.11 3.60
CA ALA A 47 4.53 3.74 4.24
C ALA A 47 4.40 2.41 5.00
N GLY A 48 3.31 2.22 5.74
CA GLY A 48 3.01 0.96 6.45
C GLY A 48 2.90 -0.23 5.50
N MET A 49 2.25 -0.07 4.34
CA MET A 49 2.18 -1.10 3.29
C MET A 49 3.58 -1.45 2.74
N ALA A 50 4.41 -0.45 2.45
CA ALA A 50 5.76 -0.68 1.94
C ALA A 50 6.62 -1.45 2.95
N VAL A 51 6.55 -1.08 4.22
CA VAL A 51 7.26 -1.77 5.31
C VAL A 51 6.75 -3.20 5.47
N ALA A 52 5.44 -3.42 5.45
CA ALA A 52 4.88 -4.78 5.54
C ALA A 52 5.29 -5.66 4.35
N ALA A 53 5.31 -5.11 3.13
CA ALA A 53 5.81 -5.82 1.94
C ALA A 53 7.31 -6.17 2.04
N LEU A 54 8.12 -5.26 2.59
CA LEU A 54 9.54 -5.52 2.89
C LEU A 54 9.71 -6.62 3.94
N LEU A 55 8.88 -6.63 4.99
CA LEU A 55 8.94 -7.66 6.02
C LEU A 55 8.51 -9.03 5.47
N VAL A 56 7.55 -9.07 4.54
CA VAL A 56 7.19 -10.28 3.79
C VAL A 56 8.36 -10.79 2.93
N LEU A 57 9.21 -9.90 2.40
CA LEU A 57 10.44 -10.26 1.70
C LEU A 57 11.53 -10.78 2.63
N ALA A 58 11.72 -10.13 3.78
CA ALA A 58 12.82 -10.39 4.70
C ALA A 58 12.58 -11.58 5.64
N LEU A 59 11.32 -11.89 5.97
CA LEU A 59 10.98 -12.87 6.99
C LEU A 59 10.44 -14.16 6.40
N SER A 60 11.00 -15.28 6.86
CA SER A 60 10.57 -16.64 6.53
C SER A 60 9.51 -17.19 7.49
N ARG A 61 9.31 -16.56 8.66
CA ARG A 61 8.31 -16.93 9.68
C ARG A 61 7.38 -15.74 9.98
N GLY A 62 6.11 -16.03 10.29
CA GLY A 62 5.12 -15.00 10.63
C GLY A 62 4.51 -14.27 9.43
N LEU A 63 4.68 -14.81 8.21
CA LEU A 63 4.14 -14.24 6.96
C LEU A 63 2.64 -13.91 7.04
N GLY A 64 1.83 -14.78 7.66
CA GLY A 64 0.38 -14.55 7.77
C GLY A 64 0.02 -13.26 8.50
N LEU A 65 0.78 -12.90 9.55
CA LEU A 65 0.55 -11.67 10.31
C LEU A 65 0.86 -10.43 9.46
N TRP A 66 2.03 -10.41 8.82
CA TRP A 66 2.45 -9.27 7.99
C TRP A 66 1.54 -9.05 6.78
N VAL A 67 1.07 -10.14 6.18
CA VAL A 67 0.12 -10.08 5.06
C VAL A 67 -1.24 -9.58 5.54
N THR A 68 -1.71 -10.04 6.70
CA THR A 68 -2.97 -9.55 7.28
C THR A 68 -2.89 -8.07 7.61
N LEU A 69 -1.79 -7.62 8.24
CA LEU A 69 -1.55 -6.22 8.53
C LEU A 69 -1.48 -5.39 7.25
N PHE A 70 -0.78 -5.87 6.22
CA PHE A 70 -0.74 -5.22 4.91
C PHE A 70 -2.13 -5.02 4.31
N VAL A 71 -2.97 -6.08 4.32
CA VAL A 71 -4.33 -6.04 3.78
C VAL A 71 -5.20 -5.04 4.55
N ILE A 72 -5.14 -5.05 5.88
CA ILE A 72 -5.89 -4.11 6.73
C ILE A 72 -5.46 -2.68 6.41
N VAL A 73 -4.16 -2.40 6.37
CA VAL A 73 -3.63 -1.06 6.07
C VAL A 73 -4.02 -0.62 4.65
N ALA A 74 -3.95 -1.50 3.66
CA ALA A 74 -4.35 -1.20 2.29
C ALA A 74 -5.83 -0.86 2.17
N ILE A 75 -6.72 -1.61 2.82
CA ILE A 75 -8.16 -1.33 2.85
C ILE A 75 -8.43 0.02 3.53
N LEU A 76 -7.85 0.26 4.71
CA LEU A 76 -8.05 1.52 5.44
C LEU A 76 -7.54 2.72 4.63
N THR A 77 -6.39 2.57 3.96
CA THR A 77 -5.82 3.62 3.11
C THR A 77 -6.69 3.88 1.88
N ALA A 78 -7.25 2.84 1.27
CA ALA A 78 -8.20 2.97 0.16
C ALA A 78 -9.50 3.67 0.59
N ILE A 79 -10.08 3.28 1.74
CA ILE A 79 -11.26 3.94 2.29
C ILE A 79 -10.97 5.42 2.57
N ALA A 80 -9.84 5.73 3.22
CA ALA A 80 -9.44 7.10 3.49
C ALA A 80 -9.27 7.91 2.19
N ALA A 81 -8.60 7.36 1.19
CA ALA A 81 -8.43 8.02 -0.11
C ALA A 81 -9.76 8.23 -0.85
N PHE A 82 -10.70 7.27 -0.75
CA PHE A 82 -12.05 7.41 -1.31
C PHE A 82 -12.83 8.54 -0.63
N LEU A 83 -12.81 8.60 0.70
CA LEU A 83 -13.48 9.65 1.48
C LEU A 83 -12.88 11.04 1.23
N LEU A 84 -11.56 11.12 0.99
CA LEU A 84 -10.87 12.35 0.61
C LEU A 84 -11.04 12.70 -0.87
N GLN A 85 -11.73 11.87 -1.66
CA GLN A 85 -11.90 12.04 -3.11
C GLN A 85 -10.56 12.15 -3.86
N GLN A 86 -9.56 11.36 -3.43
CA GLN A 86 -8.20 11.38 -3.96
C GLN A 86 -7.91 10.13 -4.81
N PRO A 87 -8.33 10.11 -6.09
CA PRO A 87 -8.20 8.93 -6.94
C PRO A 87 -6.73 8.51 -7.18
N MET A 88 -5.82 9.49 -7.17
CA MET A 88 -4.37 9.27 -7.32
C MET A 88 -3.74 8.51 -6.13
N ILE A 89 -4.40 8.52 -4.97
CA ILE A 89 -3.97 7.80 -3.75
C ILE A 89 -4.76 6.49 -3.60
N LEU A 90 -6.01 6.48 -4.07
CA LEU A 90 -6.88 5.31 -4.07
C LEU A 90 -6.34 4.20 -4.98
N LEU A 91 -5.94 4.54 -6.22
CA LEU A 91 -5.47 3.55 -7.19
C LEU A 91 -4.28 2.73 -6.67
N PRO A 92 -3.21 3.37 -6.14
CA PRO A 92 -2.09 2.64 -5.56
C PRO A 92 -2.50 1.74 -4.39
N ALA A 93 -3.36 2.19 -3.49
CA ALA A 93 -3.84 1.37 -2.37
C ALA A 93 -4.60 0.12 -2.85
N LEU A 94 -5.46 0.25 -3.86
CA LEU A 94 -6.20 -0.87 -4.45
C LEU A 94 -5.27 -1.83 -5.21
N LEU A 95 -4.31 -1.30 -5.97
CA LEU A 95 -3.33 -2.13 -6.67
C LEU A 95 -2.46 -2.91 -5.68
N ALA A 96 -1.98 -2.25 -4.62
CA ALA A 96 -1.21 -2.90 -3.55
C ALA A 96 -2.01 -4.04 -2.91
N LEU A 97 -3.30 -3.81 -2.62
CA LEU A 97 -4.22 -4.80 -2.07
C LEU A 97 -4.37 -6.05 -2.94
N VAL A 98 -4.27 -5.93 -4.26
CA VAL A 98 -4.39 -7.07 -5.18
C VAL A 98 -3.04 -7.76 -5.42
N VAL A 99 -1.98 -6.98 -5.62
CA VAL A 99 -0.67 -7.49 -6.06
C VAL A 99 -0.02 -8.43 -5.04
N LEU A 100 -0.02 -8.07 -3.74
CA LEU A 100 0.62 -8.89 -2.72
C LEU A 100 -0.11 -10.22 -2.48
N PRO A 101 -1.45 -10.26 -2.26
CA PRO A 101 -2.17 -11.51 -2.06
C PRO A 101 -2.10 -12.43 -3.28
N LEU A 102 -2.21 -11.90 -4.50
CA LEU A 102 -2.13 -12.69 -5.72
C LEU A 102 -0.77 -13.39 -5.83
N GLY A 103 0.31 -12.67 -5.51
CA GLY A 103 1.65 -13.23 -5.49
C GLY A 103 1.89 -14.31 -4.46
N LEU A 104 1.17 -14.25 -3.32
CA LEU A 104 1.22 -15.26 -2.29
C LEU A 104 0.43 -16.51 -2.67
N LEU A 105 -0.72 -16.35 -3.33
CA LEU A 105 -1.50 -17.46 -3.88
C LEU A 105 -0.70 -18.20 -4.98
N VAL A 106 -0.13 -17.46 -5.92
CA VAL A 106 0.69 -18.02 -7.01
C VAL A 106 1.99 -18.63 -6.48
N GLY A 107 2.61 -18.01 -5.47
CA GLY A 107 3.85 -18.47 -4.88
C GLY A 107 3.71 -19.55 -3.79
N GLY A 108 2.49 -19.83 -3.33
CA GLY A 108 2.17 -20.84 -2.30
C GLY A 108 1.60 -22.14 -2.86
N ALA A 109 1.24 -22.20 -4.14
CA ALA A 109 0.74 -23.40 -4.80
C ALA A 109 1.83 -24.41 -5.22
N ARG A 110 2.98 -24.42 -4.53
CA ARG A 110 4.10 -25.36 -4.77
C ARG A 110 4.59 -25.93 -3.47
#